data_AF-A0A8J7X5T6-F1
#
_entry.id   AF-A0A8J7X5T6-F1
#
_cell.length_a   1.000
_cell.length_b   1.000
_cell.length_c   1.000
_cell.angle_alpha   90.00
_cell.angle_beta   90.00
_cell.angle_gamma   90.00
#
_symmetry.space_group_name_H-M   'P 1'
#
loop_
_entity.id
_entity.type
_entity.pdbx_description
1 polymer ?
#
loop_
_entity_poly.entity_id
_entity_poly.type
_entity_poly.pdbx_seq_one_letter_code
_entity_poly.pdbx_strand_id
1 'polypeptide(L)'
;MKEEIPLAIQEKLERLSAEEKKQFLKAYDIALITPGEAVGTVAAQSIGEPGTQMTLRTFHYAGVVELSVPLGLPRIIEIIDAKRTPKNAITMVYLTDPHNKTKKSADEIAIQLREVMLKDVAEVRVDLPRNRIRVKTDDSDAVEYINSFEGVTHRGNEYIISSETPAEVQRNKNKLMRKKLRGVKDIKRAFIRKKDEEYMIYAEGSNLRGLMEVEGIDHSRIMTNDIYQIGETLGIEAARNAIINEMIAVLEDQDLNVDIRHIMLVADQQTYTGRIQAVGRQGISGNKGSVLARAAFEETEKHILNAALKSEVDPLEGVAENIIIGQPVPVGTGVVELAVKADIIPNTKLKIKKTDETEGDE
;
A
#
# COMPACT_ATOMS: atom_id res chain seq x y z
N MET A 1 1.23 29.98 -25.03
CA MET A 1 1.65 28.63 -24.58
C MET A 1 3.18 28.48 -24.57
N LYS A 2 3.92 29.44 -24.00
CA LYS A 2 5.37 29.32 -23.76
C LYS A 2 5.69 29.04 -22.27
N GLU A 3 4.67 28.88 -21.43
CA GLU A 3 4.79 29.06 -19.98
C GLU A 3 4.78 27.78 -19.13
N GLU A 4 4.71 26.58 -19.71
CA GLU A 4 4.66 25.35 -18.89
C GLU A 4 5.65 24.27 -19.35
N ILE A 5 6.81 24.66 -19.85
CA ILE A 5 7.90 23.69 -20.00
C ILE A 5 8.54 23.51 -18.61
N PRO A 6 8.58 22.28 -18.05
CA PRO A 6 9.23 22.01 -16.78
C PRO A 6 10.68 22.53 -16.77
N LEU A 7 11.12 23.10 -15.64
CA LEU A 7 12.48 23.64 -15.44
C LEU A 7 13.59 22.67 -15.92
N ALA A 8 13.42 21.38 -15.67
CA ALA A 8 14.37 20.33 -16.09
C ALA A 8 14.53 20.19 -17.62
N ILE A 9 13.51 20.57 -18.39
CA ILE A 9 13.54 20.57 -19.86
C ILE A 9 14.10 21.89 -20.37
N GLN A 10 13.86 23.01 -19.67
CA GLN A 10 14.38 24.33 -20.04
C GLN A 10 15.92 24.35 -20.05
N GLU A 11 16.57 23.80 -19.03
CA GLU A 11 18.05 23.71 -18.98
C GLU A 11 18.64 22.89 -20.13
N LYS A 12 17.95 21.81 -20.53
CA LYS A 12 18.36 20.99 -21.67
C LYS A 12 18.13 21.75 -22.97
N LEU A 13 17.03 22.49 -23.06
CA LEU A 13 16.66 23.29 -24.23
C LEU A 13 17.74 24.33 -24.53
N GLU A 14 18.29 25.02 -23.53
CA GLU A 14 19.29 26.08 -23.72
C GLU A 14 20.53 25.62 -24.49
N ARG A 15 20.93 24.35 -24.32
CA ARG A 15 22.12 23.74 -24.94
C ARG A 15 21.95 23.39 -26.43
N LEU A 16 20.73 23.43 -26.99
CA LEU A 16 20.46 23.07 -28.39
C LEU A 16 20.60 24.25 -29.36
N SER A 17 20.90 23.95 -30.62
CA SER A 17 20.88 24.93 -31.71
C SER A 17 19.45 25.43 -31.98
N ALA A 18 19.31 26.57 -32.66
CA ALA A 18 18.01 27.19 -32.93
C ALA A 18 17.07 26.28 -33.77
N GLU A 19 17.64 25.45 -34.66
CA GLU A 19 16.87 24.54 -35.51
C GLU A 19 16.38 23.31 -34.73
N GLU A 20 17.24 22.71 -33.91
CA GLU A 20 16.89 21.58 -33.04
C GLU A 20 15.86 22.00 -31.99
N LYS A 21 15.97 23.21 -31.43
CA LYS A 21 14.95 23.79 -30.54
C LYS A 21 13.57 23.81 -31.19
N LYS A 22 13.50 24.22 -32.46
CA LYS A 22 12.23 24.30 -33.19
C LYS A 22 11.65 22.92 -33.49
N GLN A 23 12.49 21.94 -33.80
CA GLN A 23 12.06 20.55 -33.99
C GLN A 23 11.59 19.93 -32.67
N PHE A 24 12.32 20.16 -31.57
CA PHE A 24 11.96 19.69 -30.24
C PHE A 24 10.60 20.23 -29.79
N LEU A 25 10.37 21.54 -29.92
CA LEU A 25 9.10 22.16 -29.52
C LEU A 25 7.92 21.56 -30.30
N LYS A 26 8.08 21.37 -31.62
CA LYS A 26 7.06 20.69 -32.43
C LYS A 26 6.80 19.26 -31.98
N ALA A 27 7.85 18.49 -31.68
CA ALA A 27 7.71 17.12 -31.21
C ALA A 27 7.05 17.07 -29.81
N TYR A 28 7.39 18.01 -28.93
CA TYR A 28 6.80 18.14 -27.61
C TYR A 28 5.31 18.46 -27.68
N ASP A 29 4.91 19.43 -28.50
CA ASP A 29 3.50 19.82 -28.69
C ASP A 29 2.65 18.63 -29.21
N ILE A 30 3.22 17.80 -30.08
CA ILE A 30 2.57 16.58 -30.60
C ILE A 30 2.52 15.46 -29.54
N ALA A 31 3.48 15.43 -28.61
CA ALA A 31 3.57 14.41 -27.57
C ALA A 31 2.67 14.69 -26.34
N LEU A 32 2.07 15.88 -26.26
CA LEU A 32 1.08 16.19 -25.22
C LEU A 32 -0.16 15.32 -25.37
N ILE A 33 -0.75 14.94 -24.24
CA ILE A 33 -1.98 14.14 -24.24
C ILE A 33 -3.17 14.97 -24.72
N THR A 34 -4.05 14.34 -25.52
CA THR A 34 -5.28 14.96 -25.98
C THR A 34 -6.28 15.14 -24.82
N PRO A 35 -6.83 16.34 -24.60
CA PRO A 35 -7.88 16.55 -23.61
C PRO A 35 -9.11 15.66 -23.89
N GLY A 36 -9.72 15.13 -22.84
CA GLY A 36 -10.87 14.22 -22.95
C GLY A 36 -10.51 12.73 -23.07
N GLU A 37 -9.21 12.39 -23.16
CA GLU A 37 -8.76 10.99 -23.19
C GLU A 37 -9.15 10.24 -21.90
N ALA A 38 -9.62 9.00 -22.03
CA ALA A 38 -10.06 8.17 -20.91
C ALA A 38 -8.89 7.49 -20.19
N VAL A 39 -7.96 8.28 -19.65
CA VAL A 39 -6.69 7.82 -19.05
C VAL A 39 -6.88 6.78 -17.94
N GLY A 40 -7.97 6.88 -17.16
CA GLY A 40 -8.28 5.91 -16.11
C GLY A 40 -8.57 4.51 -16.67
N THR A 41 -9.32 4.43 -17.78
CA THR A 41 -9.64 3.16 -18.43
C THR A 41 -8.41 2.53 -19.05
N VAL A 42 -7.60 3.33 -19.76
CA VAL A 42 -6.36 2.85 -20.39
C VAL A 42 -5.37 2.38 -19.32
N ALA A 43 -5.16 3.15 -18.25
CA ALA A 43 -4.29 2.76 -17.16
C ALA A 43 -4.73 1.46 -16.49
N ALA A 44 -6.04 1.31 -16.23
CA ALA A 44 -6.58 0.08 -15.64
C ALA A 44 -6.35 -1.14 -16.56
N GLN A 45 -6.52 -0.98 -17.87
CA GLN A 45 -6.25 -2.04 -18.84
C GLN A 45 -4.76 -2.38 -18.91
N SER A 46 -3.88 -1.38 -19.00
CA SER A 46 -2.42 -1.58 -19.09
C SER A 46 -1.83 -2.23 -17.85
N ILE A 47 -2.37 -1.96 -16.66
CA ILE A 47 -1.96 -2.62 -15.41
C ILE A 47 -2.58 -4.02 -15.30
N GLY A 48 -3.80 -4.23 -15.81
CA GLY A 48 -4.53 -5.49 -15.71
C GLY A 48 -4.12 -6.55 -16.73
N GLU A 49 -3.78 -6.16 -17.96
CA GLU A 49 -3.41 -7.06 -19.06
C GLU A 49 -2.23 -8.00 -18.70
N PRO A 50 -1.13 -7.51 -18.08
CA PRO A 50 -0.03 -8.38 -17.66
C PRO A 50 -0.41 -9.39 -16.58
N GLY A 51 -1.48 -9.16 -15.81
CA GLY A 51 -1.90 -10.03 -14.71
C GLY A 51 -2.17 -11.47 -15.16
N THR A 52 -2.71 -11.65 -16.38
CA THR A 52 -2.93 -12.98 -16.97
C THR A 52 -1.61 -13.73 -17.19
N GLN A 53 -0.55 -13.03 -17.59
CA GLN A 53 0.78 -13.60 -17.84
C GLN A 53 1.54 -13.88 -16.54
N MET A 54 1.40 -13.01 -15.54
CA MET A 54 2.04 -13.16 -14.22
C MET A 54 1.60 -14.43 -13.50
N THR A 55 0.35 -14.82 -13.68
CA THR A 55 -0.20 -16.04 -13.06
C THR A 55 0.55 -17.30 -13.51
N LEU A 56 1.09 -17.31 -14.74
CA LEU A 56 1.85 -18.44 -15.28
C LEU A 56 3.34 -18.42 -14.89
N ARG A 57 3.96 -17.24 -14.75
CA ARG A 57 5.40 -17.09 -14.49
C ARG A 57 5.82 -17.27 -13.01
N THR A 58 4.89 -17.03 -12.08
CA THR A 58 5.21 -17.00 -10.63
C THR A 58 5.67 -18.37 -10.08
N PHE A 59 5.32 -19.49 -10.72
CA PHE A 59 5.64 -20.83 -10.22
C PHE A 59 7.09 -21.29 -10.47
N HIS A 60 7.82 -20.67 -11.41
CA HIS A 60 9.18 -21.11 -11.77
C HIS A 60 10.29 -20.50 -10.88
N TYR A 61 9.98 -19.44 -10.11
CA TYR A 61 10.95 -18.72 -9.27
C TYR A 61 10.98 -19.15 -7.79
N ALA A 62 10.09 -20.07 -7.38
CA ALA A 62 9.91 -20.51 -6.00
C ALA A 62 11.14 -21.18 -5.34
N GLY A 63 12.23 -21.40 -6.09
CA GLY A 63 13.43 -22.08 -5.60
C GLY A 63 14.62 -21.20 -5.19
N VAL A 64 14.60 -19.88 -5.46
CA VAL A 64 15.83 -19.05 -5.38
C VAL A 64 15.74 -17.94 -4.32
N VAL A 65 14.54 -17.61 -3.82
CA VAL A 65 14.39 -16.53 -2.83
C VAL A 65 14.22 -17.13 -1.43
N GLU A 66 15.28 -17.06 -0.64
CA GLU A 66 15.31 -17.50 0.77
C GLU A 66 14.35 -16.69 1.67
N LEU A 67 13.87 -15.55 1.17
CA LEU A 67 12.84 -14.70 1.78
C LEU A 67 11.48 -14.99 1.13
N SER A 68 10.47 -15.30 1.95
CA SER A 68 9.09 -15.54 1.49
C SER A 68 8.37 -14.26 1.04
N VAL A 69 8.96 -13.46 0.15
CA VAL A 69 8.31 -12.26 -0.42
C VAL A 69 7.11 -12.74 -1.28
N PRO A 70 5.91 -12.13 -1.19
CA PRO A 70 4.85 -12.43 -2.14
C PRO A 70 5.30 -11.92 -3.51
N LEU A 71 5.53 -12.81 -4.45
CA LEU A 71 5.94 -12.47 -5.82
C LEU A 71 4.74 -12.48 -6.75
N GLY A 72 4.80 -11.64 -7.78
CA GLY A 72 3.87 -11.65 -8.91
C GLY A 72 2.50 -11.00 -8.63
N LEU A 73 1.47 -11.51 -9.32
CA LEU A 73 0.11 -10.94 -9.29
C LEU A 73 -0.51 -10.85 -7.88
N PRO A 74 -0.36 -11.83 -6.97
CA PRO A 74 -0.92 -11.73 -5.62
C PRO A 74 -0.44 -10.49 -4.87
N ARG A 75 0.80 -10.04 -5.13
CA ARG A 75 1.35 -8.83 -4.50
C ARG A 75 0.70 -7.57 -5.04
N ILE A 76 0.50 -7.48 -6.36
CA ILE A 76 -0.22 -6.37 -6.99
C ILE A 76 -1.64 -6.26 -6.41
N ILE A 77 -2.35 -7.38 -6.25
CA ILE A 77 -3.69 -7.39 -5.64
C ILE A 77 -3.64 -6.86 -4.21
N GLU A 78 -2.66 -7.28 -3.40
CA GLU A 78 -2.53 -6.78 -2.01
C GLU A 78 -2.30 -5.26 -1.93
N ILE A 79 -1.56 -4.69 -2.90
CA ILE A 79 -1.32 -3.24 -3.00
C ILE A 79 -2.58 -2.51 -3.46
N ILE A 80 -3.24 -2.99 -4.51
CA ILE A 80 -4.46 -2.39 -5.08
C ILE A 80 -5.63 -2.42 -4.09
N ASP A 81 -5.77 -3.52 -3.34
CA ASP A 81 -6.79 -3.66 -2.30
C ASP A 81 -6.43 -2.93 -1.00
N ALA A 82 -5.28 -2.25 -0.95
CA ALA A 82 -4.78 -1.54 0.22
C ALA A 82 -4.96 -2.38 1.48
N LYS A 83 -4.34 -3.57 1.49
CA LYS A 83 -4.46 -4.48 2.62
C LYS A 83 -3.68 -3.96 3.83
N ARG A 84 -4.35 -3.80 4.97
CA ARG A 84 -3.77 -3.26 6.21
C ARG A 84 -2.56 -4.01 6.74
N THR A 85 -2.55 -5.33 6.60
CA THR A 85 -1.45 -6.18 7.04
C THR A 85 -1.06 -7.11 5.89
N PRO A 86 0.06 -6.85 5.19
CA PRO A 86 0.53 -7.74 4.13
C PRO A 86 0.90 -9.10 4.74
N LYS A 87 0.73 -10.20 3.98
CA LYS A 87 0.98 -11.55 4.50
C LYS A 87 2.44 -11.76 4.92
N ASN A 88 3.37 -11.29 4.10
CA ASN A 88 4.80 -11.41 4.32
C ASN A 88 5.41 -10.00 4.29
N ALA A 89 5.31 -9.32 5.43
CA ALA A 89 5.92 -8.03 5.61
C ALA A 89 7.44 -8.18 5.72
N ILE A 90 8.21 -7.39 4.97
CA ILE A 90 9.67 -7.41 4.96
C ILE A 90 10.14 -5.97 5.04
N THR A 91 11.10 -5.73 5.91
CA THR A 91 11.74 -4.43 6.08
C THR A 91 13.24 -4.56 5.85
N MET A 92 13.75 -3.76 4.92
CA MET A 92 15.17 -3.59 4.66
C MET A 92 15.68 -2.43 5.50
N VAL A 93 16.62 -2.74 6.38
CA VAL A 93 17.21 -1.82 7.34
C VAL A 93 18.67 -1.61 6.99
N TYR A 94 19.00 -0.36 6.66
CA TYR A 94 20.39 0.08 6.46
C TYR A 94 20.99 0.49 7.80
N LEU A 95 22.30 0.30 7.94
CA LEU A 95 23.05 0.65 9.13
C LEU A 95 23.83 1.95 8.92
N THR A 96 24.00 2.71 9.99
CA THR A 96 24.86 3.91 9.98
C THR A 96 26.34 3.53 9.95
N ASP A 97 27.18 4.34 9.31
CA ASP A 97 28.63 4.25 9.46
C ASP A 97 28.99 4.62 10.91
N PRO A 98 29.78 3.83 11.67
CA PRO A 98 30.66 2.73 11.27
C PRO A 98 30.09 1.28 11.38
N HIS A 99 28.85 1.11 11.86
CA HIS A 99 28.23 -0.20 12.08
C HIS A 99 28.02 -0.99 10.77
N ASN A 100 27.97 -0.27 9.64
CA ASN A 100 27.77 -0.80 8.31
C ASN A 100 28.94 -1.67 7.77
N LYS A 101 30.16 -1.51 8.30
CA LYS A 101 31.36 -2.20 7.77
C LYS A 101 31.76 -3.45 8.56
N THR A 102 31.28 -3.58 9.79
CA THR A 102 31.68 -4.68 10.67
C THR A 102 30.53 -5.68 10.83
N LYS A 103 30.78 -6.95 10.49
CA LYS A 103 29.77 -8.00 10.62
C LYS A 103 29.27 -8.17 12.07
N LYS A 104 30.17 -8.04 13.05
CA LYS A 104 29.84 -8.18 14.48
C LYS A 104 28.83 -7.15 14.97
N SER A 105 28.98 -5.88 14.58
CA SER A 105 28.02 -4.84 14.95
C SER A 105 26.66 -5.06 14.30
N ALA A 106 26.64 -5.54 13.05
CA ALA A 106 25.38 -5.89 12.38
C ALA A 106 24.68 -7.08 13.07
N ASP A 107 25.45 -8.10 13.51
CA ASP A 107 24.93 -9.23 14.29
C ASP A 107 24.32 -8.77 15.62
N GLU A 108 24.98 -7.85 16.33
CA GLU A 108 24.46 -7.28 17.58
C GLU A 108 23.13 -6.55 17.39
N ILE A 109 23.04 -5.68 16.37
CA ILE A 109 21.80 -4.96 16.04
C ILE A 109 20.72 -5.95 15.59
N ALA A 110 21.05 -6.97 14.79
CA ALA A 110 20.09 -7.99 14.36
C ALA A 110 19.51 -8.78 15.56
N ILE A 111 20.34 -9.09 16.57
CA ILE A 111 19.88 -9.73 17.82
C ILE A 111 18.95 -8.80 18.60
N GLN A 112 19.27 -7.50 18.66
CA GLN A 112 18.44 -6.49 19.32
C GLN A 112 17.10 -6.26 18.60
N LEU A 113 17.04 -6.43 17.28
CA LEU A 113 15.82 -6.23 16.49
C LEU A 113 14.82 -7.37 16.63
N ARG A 114 15.32 -8.60 16.73
CA ARG A 114 14.50 -9.82 16.79
C ARG A 114 13.59 -9.81 18.02
N GLU A 115 12.29 -9.94 17.79
CA GLU A 115 11.30 -10.13 18.85
C GLU A 115 11.52 -11.47 19.53
N VAL A 116 11.82 -11.43 20.82
CA VAL A 116 11.93 -12.62 21.66
C VAL A 116 10.74 -12.63 22.61
N MET A 117 9.79 -13.52 22.33
CA MET A 117 8.67 -13.80 23.24
C MET A 117 9.06 -14.90 24.21
N LEU A 118 8.44 -14.90 25.39
CA LEU A 118 8.68 -15.93 26.40
C LEU A 118 8.34 -17.34 25.89
N LYS A 119 7.41 -17.48 24.93
CA LYS A 119 7.08 -18.76 24.27
C LYS A 119 8.24 -19.38 23.47
N ASP A 120 9.18 -18.55 23.00
CA ASP A 120 10.27 -19.00 22.14
C ASP A 120 11.47 -19.48 22.97
N VAL A 121 11.52 -19.10 24.25
CA VAL A 121 12.65 -19.32 25.17
C VAL A 121 12.27 -20.17 26.39
N ALA A 122 10.98 -20.39 26.64
CA ALA A 122 10.50 -21.10 27.80
C ALA A 122 9.48 -22.19 27.47
N GLU A 123 9.70 -23.41 27.99
CA GLU A 123 8.70 -24.47 27.98
C GLU A 123 7.74 -24.27 29.15
N VAL A 124 6.47 -23.96 28.84
CA VAL A 124 5.42 -23.77 29.84
C VAL A 124 4.52 -25.01 29.90
N ARG A 125 4.57 -25.74 31.01
CA ARG A 125 3.64 -26.85 31.32
C ARG A 125 2.66 -26.44 32.40
N VAL A 126 1.41 -26.84 32.24
CA VAL A 126 0.34 -26.50 33.20
C VAL A 126 -0.14 -27.77 33.87
N ASP A 127 0.04 -27.82 35.19
CA ASP A 127 -0.48 -28.87 36.06
C ASP A 127 -1.81 -28.38 36.68
N LEU A 128 -2.93 -28.56 35.96
CA LEU A 128 -4.27 -28.20 36.44
C LEU A 128 -4.65 -28.84 37.79
N PRO A 129 -4.33 -30.12 38.10
CA PRO A 129 -4.73 -30.74 39.37
C PRO A 129 -4.08 -30.10 40.60
N ARG A 130 -2.94 -29.43 40.42
CA ARG A 130 -2.19 -28.77 41.51
C ARG A 130 -2.24 -27.25 41.38
N ASN A 131 -2.94 -26.70 40.39
CA ASN A 131 -2.94 -25.29 40.03
C ASN A 131 -1.52 -24.70 39.90
N ARG A 132 -0.61 -25.41 39.22
CA ARG A 132 0.79 -24.97 39.06
C ARG A 132 1.15 -24.80 37.59
N ILE A 133 1.91 -23.76 37.30
CA ILE A 133 2.56 -23.56 36.01
C ILE A 133 4.04 -23.83 36.21
N ARG A 134 4.59 -24.79 35.47
CA ARG A 134 6.01 -25.08 35.44
C ARG A 134 6.59 -24.46 34.18
N VAL A 135 7.48 -23.51 34.38
CA VAL A 135 8.20 -22.82 33.30
C VAL A 135 9.66 -23.23 33.38
N LYS A 136 10.17 -23.89 32.34
CA LYS A 136 11.59 -24.19 32.21
C LYS A 136 12.22 -23.16 31.28
N THR A 137 13.18 -22.39 31.77
CA THR A 137 13.89 -21.39 30.96
C THR A 137 15.31 -21.22 31.46
N ASP A 138 16.22 -20.97 30.52
CA ASP A 138 17.65 -20.77 30.77
C ASP A 138 18.05 -19.29 30.58
N ASP A 139 17.11 -18.41 30.21
CA ASP A 139 17.36 -17.01 29.83
C ASP A 139 17.11 -16.04 31.00
N SER A 140 18.08 -15.14 31.24
CA SER A 140 18.07 -14.19 32.36
C SER A 140 16.84 -13.30 32.43
N ASP A 141 16.35 -12.82 31.28
CA ASP A 141 15.27 -11.83 31.23
C ASP A 141 13.90 -12.51 31.43
N ALA A 142 13.79 -13.76 30.99
CA ALA A 142 12.63 -14.59 31.27
C ALA A 142 12.52 -14.86 32.78
N VAL A 143 13.64 -15.09 33.45
CA VAL A 143 13.72 -15.32 34.90
C VAL A 143 13.26 -14.09 35.70
N GLU A 144 13.75 -12.89 35.36
CA GLU A 144 13.31 -11.65 36.02
C GLU A 144 11.80 -11.44 35.90
N TYR A 145 11.24 -11.68 34.71
CA TYR A 145 9.81 -11.53 34.49
C TYR A 145 9.00 -12.58 35.25
N ILE A 146 9.47 -13.83 35.33
CA ILE A 146 8.79 -14.90 36.08
C ILE A 146 8.81 -14.60 37.58
N ASN A 147 9.93 -14.09 38.11
CA ASN A 147 10.05 -13.71 39.53
C ASN A 147 9.16 -12.52 39.93
N SER A 148 8.64 -11.75 38.97
CA SER A 148 7.66 -10.69 39.25
C SER A 148 6.25 -11.23 39.60
N PHE A 149 5.99 -12.52 39.40
CA PHE A 149 4.73 -13.15 39.80
C PHE A 149 4.76 -13.61 41.27
N GLU A 150 3.63 -13.47 41.97
CA GLU A 150 3.48 -13.97 43.34
C GLU A 150 3.46 -15.52 43.36
N GLY A 151 4.09 -16.14 44.37
CA GLY A 151 4.04 -17.59 44.59
C GLY A 151 5.01 -18.44 43.76
N VAL A 152 6.11 -17.85 43.26
CA VAL A 152 7.15 -18.53 42.49
C VAL A 152 8.05 -19.35 43.42
N THR A 153 8.19 -20.63 43.14
CA THR A 153 9.20 -21.50 43.77
C THR A 153 10.22 -21.95 42.73
N HIS A 154 11.50 -21.74 43.02
CA HIS A 154 12.61 -22.08 42.14
C HIS A 154 13.19 -23.45 42.49
N ARG A 155 13.34 -24.33 41.51
CA ARG A 155 14.12 -25.58 41.63
C ARG A 155 15.04 -25.72 40.41
N GLY A 156 16.23 -25.11 40.49
CA GLY A 156 17.17 -25.07 39.36
C GLY A 156 16.51 -24.37 38.16
N ASN A 157 16.68 -24.87 36.93
CA ASN A 157 16.08 -24.23 35.74
C ASN A 157 14.55 -24.36 35.62
N GLU A 158 13.85 -24.89 36.65
CA GLU A 158 12.39 -24.96 36.68
C GLU A 158 11.80 -23.95 37.68
N TYR A 159 10.98 -23.04 37.17
CA TYR A 159 10.19 -22.09 37.93
C TYR A 159 8.76 -22.60 38.06
N ILE A 160 8.24 -22.66 39.29
CA ILE A 160 6.88 -23.12 39.55
C ILE A 160 6.06 -21.96 40.11
N ILE A 161 5.10 -21.47 39.31
CA ILE A 161 4.12 -20.47 39.72
C ILE A 161 2.90 -21.22 40.25
N SER A 162 2.53 -20.95 41.50
CA SER A 162 1.35 -21.54 42.14
C SER A 162 0.23 -20.49 42.13
N SER A 163 -0.98 -20.85 41.71
CA SER A 163 -2.14 -19.93 41.75
C SER A 163 -3.33 -20.58 42.45
N GLU A 164 -4.21 -19.77 43.04
CA GLU A 164 -5.29 -20.28 43.89
C GLU A 164 -6.43 -20.88 43.07
N THR A 165 -6.73 -20.34 41.88
CA THR A 165 -7.82 -20.84 41.03
C THR A 165 -7.37 -21.36 39.66
N PRO A 166 -8.04 -22.40 39.10
CA PRO A 166 -7.75 -22.90 37.74
C PRO A 166 -7.92 -21.83 36.64
N ALA A 167 -8.83 -20.87 36.85
CA ALA A 167 -9.07 -19.77 35.92
C ALA A 167 -7.90 -18.76 35.90
N GLU A 168 -7.31 -18.48 37.06
CA GLU A 168 -6.11 -17.64 37.17
C GLU A 168 -4.89 -18.31 36.56
N VAL A 169 -4.74 -19.63 36.71
CA VAL A 169 -3.68 -20.39 36.04
C VAL A 169 -3.77 -20.20 34.53
N GLN A 170 -4.96 -20.28 33.94
CA GLN A 170 -5.13 -20.09 32.50
C GLN A 170 -4.92 -18.64 32.06
N ARG A 171 -5.33 -17.66 32.87
CA ARG A 171 -5.05 -16.23 32.61
C ARG A 171 -3.56 -15.91 32.70
N ASN A 172 -2.88 -16.42 33.72
CA ASN A 172 -1.45 -16.25 33.93
C ASN A 172 -0.65 -16.95 32.84
N LYS A 173 -1.07 -18.14 32.40
CA LYS A 173 -0.53 -18.79 31.20
C LYS A 173 -0.66 -17.88 29.98
N ASN A 174 -1.84 -17.35 29.71
CA ASN A 174 -2.05 -16.47 28.55
C ASN A 174 -1.23 -15.18 28.64
N LYS A 175 -1.03 -14.62 29.83
CA LYS A 175 -0.16 -13.45 30.06
C LYS A 175 1.31 -13.78 29.85
N LEU A 176 1.79 -14.91 30.37
CA LEU A 176 3.17 -15.38 30.20
C LEU A 176 3.46 -15.64 28.71
N MET A 177 2.54 -16.30 28.00
CA MET A 177 2.69 -16.62 26.58
C MET A 177 2.66 -15.39 25.66
N ARG A 178 2.05 -14.27 26.09
CA ARG A 178 1.96 -13.02 25.32
C ARG A 178 3.02 -11.99 25.70
N LYS A 179 3.82 -12.23 26.74
CA LYS A 179 4.83 -11.25 27.16
C LYS A 179 6.02 -11.29 26.20
N LYS A 180 6.38 -10.10 25.74
CA LYS A 180 7.61 -9.81 25.02
C LYS A 180 8.74 -9.52 26.02
N LEU A 181 9.89 -10.13 25.81
CA LEU A 181 11.09 -9.93 26.63
C LEU A 181 12.00 -8.87 26.00
N ARG A 182 12.42 -9.08 24.75
CA ARG A 182 13.35 -8.21 24.02
C ARG A 182 12.90 -8.05 22.56
N GLY A 183 13.47 -7.07 21.85
CA GLY A 183 13.23 -6.88 20.41
C GLY A 183 12.36 -5.69 20.06
N VAL A 184 12.15 -5.48 18.76
CA VAL A 184 11.09 -4.60 18.23
C VAL A 184 9.83 -5.45 17.99
N LYS A 185 8.64 -4.89 18.23
CA LYS A 185 7.39 -5.65 18.13
C LYS A 185 7.13 -6.02 16.67
N ASP A 186 6.58 -7.20 16.40
CA ASP A 186 6.19 -7.67 15.07
C ASP A 186 7.36 -7.96 14.12
N ILE A 187 8.60 -8.04 14.63
CA ILE A 187 9.80 -8.48 13.89
C ILE A 187 10.18 -9.90 14.33
N LYS A 188 9.86 -10.89 13.50
CA LYS A 188 10.05 -12.31 13.85
C LYS A 188 11.49 -12.76 13.69
N ARG A 189 12.12 -12.40 12.57
CA ARG A 189 13.47 -12.85 12.18
C ARG A 189 14.22 -11.69 11.53
N ALA A 190 15.53 -11.68 11.70
CA ALA A 190 16.42 -10.71 11.07
C ALA A 190 17.58 -11.47 10.42
N PHE A 191 17.82 -11.21 9.13
CA PHE A 191 18.88 -11.81 8.33
C PHE A 191 19.85 -10.72 7.89
N ILE A 192 21.15 -11.01 7.89
CA ILE A 192 22.16 -10.06 7.44
C ILE A 192 22.61 -10.45 6.03
N ARG A 193 22.64 -9.47 5.13
CA ARG A 193 23.18 -9.64 3.79
C ARG A 193 24.20 -8.54 3.52
N LYS A 194 25.26 -8.88 2.79
CA LYS A 194 26.23 -7.89 2.31
C LYS A 194 25.84 -7.49 0.88
N LYS A 195 25.65 -6.20 0.62
CA LYS A 195 25.37 -5.64 -0.71
C LYS A 195 26.27 -4.41 -0.89
N ASP A 196 26.98 -4.34 -2.02
CA ASP A 196 27.83 -3.19 -2.40
C ASP A 196 28.80 -2.71 -1.29
N GLU A 197 29.45 -3.68 -0.63
CA GLU A 197 30.37 -3.49 0.51
C GLU A 197 29.75 -3.13 1.87
N GLU A 198 28.45 -2.91 1.93
CA GLU A 198 27.68 -2.55 3.13
C GLU A 198 26.91 -3.76 3.71
N TYR A 199 26.79 -3.84 5.03
CA TYR A 199 25.97 -4.85 5.72
C TYR A 199 24.56 -4.28 5.96
N MET A 200 23.55 -4.96 5.41
CA MET A 200 22.13 -4.63 5.57
C MET A 200 21.38 -5.74 6.26
N ILE A 201 20.35 -5.36 7.02
CA ILE A 201 19.50 -6.28 7.76
C ILE A 201 18.14 -6.39 7.04
N TYR A 202 17.75 -7.62 6.71
CA TYR A 202 16.42 -7.97 6.23
C TYR A 202 15.61 -8.51 7.42
N ALA A 203 14.65 -7.72 7.88
CA ALA A 203 13.72 -8.11 8.94
C ALA A 203 12.44 -8.70 8.34
N GLU A 204 12.05 -9.90 8.80
CA GLU A 204 10.74 -10.50 8.56
C GLU A 204 9.76 -9.90 9.57
N GLY A 205 8.88 -9.04 9.08
CA GLY A 205 8.03 -8.19 9.88
C GLY A 205 8.14 -6.72 9.49
N SER A 206 7.22 -5.92 10.03
CA SER A 206 7.23 -4.48 9.79
C SER A 206 6.81 -3.72 11.04
N ASN A 207 7.73 -2.95 11.57
CA ASN A 207 7.48 -2.00 12.66
C ASN A 207 8.45 -0.81 12.60
N LEU A 208 8.17 0.07 11.65
CA LEU A 208 8.95 1.25 11.34
C LEU A 208 9.10 2.20 12.52
N ARG A 209 8.06 2.38 13.36
CA ARG A 209 8.17 3.21 14.58
C ARG A 209 9.20 2.66 15.54
N GLY A 210 9.13 1.37 15.85
CA GLY A 210 10.08 0.75 16.77
C GLY A 210 11.48 0.63 16.18
N LEU A 211 11.61 0.51 14.86
CA LEU A 211 12.91 0.53 14.16
C LEU A 211 13.59 1.90 14.23
N MET A 212 12.82 2.99 14.24
CA MET A 212 13.37 4.36 14.36
C MET A 212 13.88 4.70 15.76
N GLU A 213 13.57 3.90 16.78
CA GLU A 213 14.04 4.10 18.15
C GLU A 213 15.40 3.42 18.42
N VAL A 214 15.84 2.53 17.52
CA VAL A 214 17.03 1.70 17.73
C VAL A 214 18.28 2.43 17.22
N GLU A 215 19.26 2.60 18.10
CA GLU A 215 20.55 3.20 17.76
C GLU A 215 21.35 2.32 16.78
N GLY A 216 22.07 2.96 15.85
CA GLY A 216 22.89 2.27 14.85
C GLY A 216 22.19 2.01 13.51
N ILE A 217 20.87 2.21 13.43
CA ILE A 217 20.08 2.13 12.19
C ILE A 217 20.08 3.47 11.46
N ASP A 218 20.20 3.42 10.14
CA ASP A 218 20.06 4.60 9.28
C ASP A 218 18.59 4.85 8.95
N HIS A 219 17.98 5.78 9.68
CA HIS A 219 16.58 6.17 9.53
C HIS A 219 16.21 6.71 8.15
N SER A 220 17.18 7.23 7.39
CA SER A 220 16.93 7.86 6.09
C SER A 220 16.75 6.85 4.95
N ARG A 221 17.21 5.61 5.14
CA ARG A 221 17.24 4.56 4.11
C ARG A 221 16.40 3.33 4.46
N ILE A 222 15.58 3.36 5.51
CA ILE A 222 14.71 2.23 5.85
C ILE A 222 13.65 2.06 4.76
N MET A 223 13.53 0.86 4.20
CA MET A 223 12.51 0.52 3.21
C MET A 223 11.65 -0.63 3.74
N THR A 224 10.34 -0.49 3.67
CA THR A 224 9.40 -1.56 4.03
C THR A 224 8.37 -1.73 2.94
N ASN A 225 7.84 -2.95 2.84
CA ASN A 225 6.78 -3.28 1.92
C ASN A 225 5.37 -3.11 2.57
N ASP A 226 5.30 -2.65 3.83
CA ASP A 226 4.05 -2.32 4.51
C ASP A 226 3.67 -0.85 4.28
N ILE A 227 2.76 -0.64 3.32
CA ILE A 227 2.34 0.69 2.86
C ILE A 227 1.56 1.46 3.93
N TYR A 228 0.74 0.77 4.75
CA TYR A 228 -0.03 1.43 5.80
C TYR A 228 0.87 1.98 6.89
N GLN A 229 1.87 1.18 7.28
CA GLN A 229 2.80 1.62 8.30
C GLN A 229 3.64 2.80 7.83
N ILE A 230 4.05 2.84 6.56
CA ILE A 230 4.69 4.02 5.95
C ILE A 230 3.77 5.23 6.05
N GLY A 231 2.50 5.08 5.67
CA GLY A 231 1.52 6.16 5.75
C GLY A 231 1.31 6.71 7.16
N GLU A 232 1.30 5.83 8.17
CA GLU A 232 1.12 6.22 9.58
C GLU A 232 2.38 6.82 10.25
N THR A 233 3.55 6.67 9.65
CA THR A 233 4.84 7.10 10.24
C THR A 233 5.47 8.25 9.48
N LEU A 234 5.60 8.11 8.16
CA LEU A 234 6.25 9.07 7.26
C LEU A 234 5.25 9.97 6.55
N GLY A 235 3.97 9.56 6.46
CA GLY A 235 2.89 10.35 5.87
C GLY A 235 2.41 9.84 4.51
N ILE A 236 1.41 10.50 3.96
CA ILE A 236 0.67 10.04 2.77
C ILE A 236 1.50 10.10 1.49
N GLU A 237 2.33 11.14 1.30
CA GLU A 237 3.24 11.21 0.13
C GLU A 237 4.31 10.11 0.15
N ALA A 238 4.79 9.73 1.33
CA ALA A 238 5.69 8.60 1.47
C ALA A 238 4.97 7.29 1.09
N ALA A 239 3.71 7.13 1.50
CA ALA A 239 2.90 5.98 1.10
C ALA A 239 2.61 5.95 -0.41
N ARG A 240 2.32 7.11 -1.02
CA ARG A 240 2.12 7.25 -2.48
C ARG A 240 3.36 6.77 -3.25
N ASN A 241 4.53 7.27 -2.87
CA ASN A 241 5.79 6.84 -3.49
C ASN A 241 6.11 5.36 -3.20
N ALA A 242 5.75 4.84 -2.02
CA ALA A 242 5.90 3.43 -1.69
C ALA A 242 5.02 2.53 -2.59
N ILE A 243 3.77 2.92 -2.85
CA ILE A 243 2.89 2.22 -3.80
C ILE A 243 3.53 2.16 -5.19
N ILE A 244 4.02 3.30 -5.68
CA ILE A 244 4.64 3.39 -7.02
C ILE A 244 5.88 2.50 -7.11
N ASN A 245 6.81 2.63 -6.17
CA ASN A 245 8.06 1.86 -6.17
C ASN A 245 7.81 0.36 -6.04
N GLU A 246 6.86 -0.04 -5.18
CA GLU A 246 6.51 -1.45 -5.00
C GLU A 246 5.84 -2.02 -6.25
N MET A 247 4.91 -1.29 -6.89
CA MET A 247 4.28 -1.74 -8.13
C MET A 247 5.30 -1.89 -9.27
N ILE A 248 6.23 -0.95 -9.41
CA ILE A 248 7.32 -1.04 -10.39
C ILE A 248 8.19 -2.26 -10.11
N ALA A 249 8.66 -2.44 -8.87
CA ALA A 249 9.49 -3.57 -8.49
C ALA A 249 8.83 -4.93 -8.82
N VAL A 250 7.53 -5.06 -8.55
CA VAL A 250 6.78 -6.30 -8.83
C VAL A 250 6.62 -6.57 -10.34
N LEU A 251 6.50 -5.52 -11.16
CA LEU A 251 6.39 -5.64 -12.61
C LEU A 251 7.77 -5.92 -13.26
N GLU A 252 8.82 -5.23 -12.81
CA GLU A 252 10.20 -5.43 -13.26
C GLU A 252 10.70 -6.84 -12.93
N ASP A 253 10.38 -7.38 -11.74
CA ASP A 253 10.70 -8.76 -11.34
C ASP A 253 10.09 -9.83 -12.27
N GLN A 254 9.12 -9.46 -13.11
CA GLN A 254 8.45 -10.36 -14.06
C GLN A 254 8.78 -10.03 -15.52
N ASP A 255 9.75 -9.14 -15.77
CA ASP A 255 10.09 -8.61 -17.10
C ASP A 255 8.87 -8.03 -17.84
N LEU A 256 7.96 -7.39 -17.10
CA LEU A 256 6.78 -6.73 -17.64
C LEU A 256 6.98 -5.23 -17.64
N ASN A 257 6.77 -4.60 -18.80
CA ASN A 257 6.97 -3.17 -18.96
C ASN A 257 5.61 -2.45 -19.03
N VAL A 258 5.26 -1.73 -17.97
CA VAL A 258 4.11 -0.83 -17.91
C VAL A 258 4.63 0.57 -17.67
N ASP A 259 4.12 1.56 -18.41
CA ASP A 259 4.52 2.95 -18.22
C ASP A 259 4.15 3.42 -16.80
N ILE A 260 5.12 4.05 -16.13
CA ILE A 260 5.01 4.56 -14.76
C ILE A 260 3.81 5.51 -14.58
N ARG A 261 3.38 6.22 -15.62
CA ARG A 261 2.25 7.16 -15.56
C ARG A 261 0.95 6.47 -15.19
N HIS A 262 0.75 5.23 -15.65
CA HIS A 262 -0.43 4.44 -15.28
C HIS A 262 -0.40 4.07 -13.79
N ILE A 263 0.78 3.71 -13.28
CA ILE A 263 0.99 3.36 -11.87
C ILE A 263 0.81 4.60 -10.98
N MET A 264 1.37 5.74 -11.40
CA MET A 264 1.21 7.03 -10.72
C MET A 264 -0.26 7.41 -10.59
N LEU A 265 -1.04 7.29 -11.68
CA LEU A 265 -2.47 7.59 -11.66
C LEU A 265 -3.22 6.76 -10.61
N VAL A 266 -2.89 5.47 -10.48
CA VAL A 266 -3.50 4.59 -9.47
C VAL A 266 -3.06 4.99 -8.06
N ALA A 267 -1.77 5.24 -7.84
CA ALA A 267 -1.24 5.63 -6.54
C ALA A 267 -1.82 6.97 -6.06
N ASP A 268 -1.97 7.94 -6.96
CA ASP A 268 -2.59 9.23 -6.70
C ASP A 268 -4.06 9.04 -6.30
N GLN A 269 -4.81 8.23 -7.06
CA GLN A 269 -6.21 7.95 -6.75
C GLN A 269 -6.38 7.22 -5.41
N GLN A 270 -5.46 6.32 -5.05
CA GLN A 270 -5.48 5.61 -3.76
C GLN A 270 -5.15 6.54 -2.57
N THR A 271 -4.47 7.66 -2.78
CA THR A 271 -3.99 8.54 -1.70
C THR A 271 -4.67 9.91 -1.66
N TYR A 272 -5.49 10.23 -2.67
CA TYR A 272 -6.16 11.53 -2.84
C TYR A 272 -6.94 12.03 -1.62
N THR A 273 -7.60 11.14 -0.88
CA THR A 273 -8.44 11.53 0.28
C THR A 273 -7.63 11.80 1.56
N GLY A 274 -6.30 11.76 1.52
CA GLY A 274 -5.44 11.88 2.68
C GLY A 274 -5.41 10.61 3.55
N ARG A 275 -5.98 9.51 3.05
CA ARG A 275 -5.88 8.16 3.61
C ARG A 275 -5.71 7.18 2.46
N ILE A 276 -4.97 6.09 2.70
CA ILE A 276 -4.81 5.04 1.70
C ILE A 276 -6.14 4.30 1.55
N GLN A 277 -6.72 4.31 0.35
CA GLN A 277 -7.98 3.64 0.03
C GLN A 277 -7.77 2.47 -0.92
N ALA A 278 -8.52 1.39 -0.69
CA ALA A 278 -8.60 0.28 -1.62
C ALA A 278 -9.31 0.70 -2.91
N VAL A 279 -8.93 0.13 -4.06
CA VAL A 279 -9.62 0.44 -5.33
C VAL A 279 -11.02 -0.19 -5.40
N GLY A 280 -11.20 -1.34 -4.76
CA GLY A 280 -12.45 -2.10 -4.77
C GLY A 280 -13.60 -1.50 -3.95
N ARG A 281 -14.60 -2.34 -3.66
CA ARG A 281 -15.87 -1.95 -3.02
C ARG A 281 -15.74 -1.23 -1.68
N GLN A 282 -14.69 -1.52 -0.92
CA GLN A 282 -14.50 -0.96 0.43
C GLN A 282 -13.81 0.42 0.40
N GLY A 283 -13.39 0.90 -0.76
CA GLY A 283 -12.69 2.18 -0.91
C GLY A 283 -13.26 3.00 -2.06
N ILE A 284 -12.47 3.21 -3.11
CA ILE A 284 -12.74 4.18 -4.18
C ILE A 284 -14.07 3.87 -4.89
N SER A 285 -14.32 2.61 -5.26
CA SER A 285 -15.51 2.26 -6.04
C SER A 285 -16.81 2.33 -5.23
N GLY A 286 -16.77 1.98 -3.94
CA GLY A 286 -17.96 2.05 -3.06
C GLY A 286 -18.29 3.44 -2.53
N ASN A 287 -17.34 4.37 -2.57
CA ASN A 287 -17.51 5.76 -2.14
C ASN A 287 -17.74 6.73 -3.31
N LYS A 288 -18.04 6.24 -4.52
CA LYS A 288 -18.45 7.11 -5.64
C LYS A 288 -19.71 7.91 -5.26
N GLY A 289 -19.79 9.15 -5.76
CA GLY A 289 -20.94 10.02 -5.49
C GLY A 289 -22.26 9.48 -6.08
N SER A 290 -22.23 8.96 -7.30
CA SER A 290 -23.42 8.41 -7.97
C SER A 290 -23.90 7.10 -7.30
N VAL A 291 -25.20 7.02 -7.05
CA VAL A 291 -25.89 5.82 -6.54
C VAL A 291 -25.89 4.75 -7.62
N LEU A 292 -26.21 5.13 -8.86
CA LEU A 292 -26.22 4.22 -10.00
C LEU A 292 -24.83 3.64 -10.28
N ALA A 293 -23.78 4.47 -10.19
CA ALA A 293 -22.41 4.00 -10.35
C ALA A 293 -22.01 2.97 -9.28
N ARG A 294 -22.40 3.18 -8.02
CA ARG A 294 -22.16 2.22 -6.93
C ARG A 294 -22.95 0.93 -7.13
N ALA A 295 -24.24 1.07 -7.44
CA ALA A 295 -25.16 -0.05 -7.63
C ALA A 295 -24.80 -0.93 -8.85
N ALA A 296 -24.23 -0.34 -9.90
CA ALA A 296 -23.74 -1.06 -11.07
C ALA A 296 -22.43 -1.81 -10.83
N PHE A 297 -21.66 -1.42 -9.81
CA PHE A 297 -20.39 -2.08 -9.46
C PHE A 297 -20.61 -3.33 -8.59
N GLU A 298 -21.30 -3.21 -7.45
CA GLU A 298 -21.64 -4.33 -6.56
C GLU A 298 -22.78 -3.94 -5.59
N GLU A 299 -23.37 -4.92 -4.87
CA GLU A 299 -24.39 -4.69 -3.82
C GLU A 299 -25.59 -3.79 -4.23
N THR A 300 -26.09 -3.96 -5.45
CA THR A 300 -27.15 -3.14 -6.07
C THR A 300 -28.35 -2.86 -5.16
N GLU A 301 -28.92 -3.91 -4.54
CA GLU A 301 -30.11 -3.80 -3.69
C GLU A 301 -29.86 -2.86 -2.49
N LYS A 302 -28.72 -3.01 -1.81
CA LYS A 302 -28.38 -2.21 -0.64
C LYS A 302 -28.18 -0.74 -1.00
N HIS A 303 -27.50 -0.46 -2.11
CA HIS A 303 -27.23 0.91 -2.52
C HIS A 303 -28.52 1.64 -2.91
N ILE A 304 -29.39 1.01 -3.71
CA ILE A 304 -30.66 1.62 -4.13
C ILE A 304 -31.59 1.82 -2.93
N LEU A 305 -31.72 0.83 -2.04
CA LEU A 305 -32.60 0.94 -0.88
C LEU A 305 -32.14 2.04 0.09
N ASN A 306 -30.84 2.11 0.37
CA ASN A 306 -30.29 3.15 1.24
C ASN A 306 -30.43 4.56 0.63
N ALA A 307 -30.22 4.68 -0.69
CA ALA A 307 -30.42 5.93 -1.40
C ALA A 307 -31.88 6.38 -1.35
N ALA A 308 -32.83 5.46 -1.56
CA ALA A 308 -34.27 5.74 -1.46
C ALA A 308 -34.66 6.18 -0.05
N LEU A 309 -34.15 5.52 1.00
CA LEU A 309 -34.40 5.88 2.39
C LEU A 309 -33.84 7.27 2.76
N LYS A 310 -32.73 7.67 2.15
CA LYS A 310 -32.07 8.96 2.40
C LYS A 310 -32.48 10.08 1.45
N SER A 311 -33.34 9.77 0.48
CA SER A 311 -33.71 10.68 -0.62
C SER A 311 -32.46 11.23 -1.34
N GLU A 312 -31.49 10.35 -1.61
CA GLU A 312 -30.25 10.70 -2.31
C GLU A 312 -30.52 11.00 -3.78
N VAL A 313 -29.90 12.06 -4.31
CA VAL A 313 -30.04 12.48 -5.71
C VAL A 313 -28.78 12.10 -6.48
N ASP A 314 -28.94 11.53 -7.66
CA ASP A 314 -27.83 11.16 -8.54
C ASP A 314 -27.55 12.28 -9.55
N PRO A 315 -26.33 12.87 -9.57
CA PRO A 315 -26.01 14.00 -10.46
C PRO A 315 -25.73 13.59 -11.91
N LEU A 316 -25.58 12.30 -12.20
CA LEU A 316 -25.35 11.77 -13.55
C LEU A 316 -24.04 12.23 -14.24
N GLU A 317 -22.99 12.52 -13.47
CA GLU A 317 -21.74 13.09 -14.01
C GLU A 317 -20.71 12.04 -14.47
N GLY A 318 -20.86 10.78 -14.07
CA GLY A 318 -19.89 9.73 -14.37
C GLY A 318 -20.21 8.91 -15.64
N VAL A 319 -19.36 7.94 -15.93
CA VAL A 319 -19.48 7.13 -17.15
C VAL A 319 -20.57 6.06 -17.02
N ALA A 320 -20.70 5.40 -15.86
CA ALA A 320 -21.57 4.23 -15.71
C ALA A 320 -23.05 4.62 -15.73
N GLU A 321 -23.40 5.65 -14.96
CA GLU A 321 -24.73 6.23 -14.88
C GLU A 321 -25.25 6.72 -16.25
N ASN A 322 -24.41 7.41 -17.03
CA ASN A 322 -24.77 7.90 -18.38
C ASN A 322 -25.03 6.75 -19.35
N ILE A 323 -24.24 5.67 -19.28
CA ILE A 323 -24.48 4.46 -20.09
C ILE A 323 -25.82 3.81 -19.72
N ILE A 324 -26.13 3.71 -18.42
CA ILE A 324 -27.38 3.08 -17.95
C ILE A 324 -28.61 3.84 -18.44
N ILE A 325 -28.55 5.17 -18.43
CA ILE A 325 -29.68 6.04 -18.84
C ILE A 325 -29.73 6.24 -20.36
N GLY A 326 -28.65 5.93 -21.08
CA GLY A 326 -28.55 6.10 -22.53
C GLY A 326 -28.15 7.52 -22.95
N GLN A 327 -27.48 8.27 -22.07
CA GLN A 327 -26.89 9.56 -22.37
C GLN A 327 -25.45 9.41 -22.90
N PRO A 328 -24.96 10.36 -23.71
CA PRO A 328 -23.55 10.38 -24.11
C PRO A 328 -22.63 10.42 -22.89
N VAL A 329 -21.57 9.62 -22.88
CA VAL A 329 -20.61 9.59 -21.77
C VAL A 329 -19.72 10.85 -21.77
N PRO A 330 -19.38 11.40 -20.61
CA PRO A 330 -18.57 12.63 -20.50
C PRO A 330 -17.06 12.34 -20.63
N VAL A 331 -16.69 11.47 -21.59
CA VAL A 331 -15.30 11.12 -21.92
C VAL A 331 -15.15 10.98 -23.44
N GLY A 332 -13.94 11.18 -23.95
CA GLY A 332 -13.66 11.13 -25.39
C GLY A 332 -14.43 12.21 -26.15
N THR A 333 -15.14 11.80 -27.20
CA THR A 333 -15.89 12.72 -28.07
C THR A 333 -17.10 13.37 -27.39
N GLY A 334 -17.58 12.83 -26.26
CA GLY A 334 -18.70 13.40 -25.51
C GLY A 334 -18.38 14.69 -24.77
N VAL A 335 -17.09 15.06 -24.66
CA VAL A 335 -16.64 16.30 -24.01
C VAL A 335 -16.70 17.51 -24.97
N VAL A 336 -16.76 17.27 -26.28
CA VAL A 336 -16.68 18.33 -27.29
C VAL A 336 -18.06 18.89 -27.62
N GLU A 337 -18.25 20.17 -27.35
CA GLU A 337 -19.41 20.93 -27.80
C GLU A 337 -19.11 21.66 -29.12
N LEU A 338 -20.05 21.60 -30.05
CA LEU A 338 -19.91 22.26 -31.36
C LEU A 338 -20.79 23.51 -31.40
N ALA A 339 -20.16 24.66 -31.61
CA ALA A 339 -20.84 25.90 -31.92
C ALA A 339 -20.56 26.30 -33.37
N VAL A 340 -21.60 26.66 -34.11
CA VAL A 340 -21.48 27.16 -35.48
C VAL A 340 -21.83 28.64 -35.52
N LYS A 341 -20.98 29.45 -36.16
CA LYS A 341 -21.27 30.87 -36.39
C LYS A 341 -22.44 30.99 -37.37
N ALA A 342 -23.53 31.60 -36.92
CA ALA A 342 -24.75 31.78 -37.71
C ALA A 342 -24.49 32.46 -39.07
N ASP A 343 -23.54 33.40 -39.13
CA ASP A 343 -23.21 34.18 -40.34
C ASP A 343 -22.70 33.34 -41.52
N ILE A 344 -22.19 32.12 -41.25
CA ILE A 344 -21.59 31.23 -42.25
C ILE A 344 -22.65 30.27 -42.82
N ILE A 345 -23.85 30.20 -42.22
CA ILE A 345 -24.91 29.28 -42.65
C ILE A 345 -25.81 30.01 -43.67
N PRO A 346 -25.77 29.67 -44.96
CA PRO A 346 -26.67 30.28 -45.94
C PRO A 346 -28.11 29.86 -45.64
N ASN A 347 -28.95 30.81 -45.22
CA ASN A 347 -30.42 30.84 -45.24
C ASN A 347 -31.18 29.50 -45.09
N THR A 348 -30.69 28.58 -44.26
CA THR A 348 -31.44 27.38 -43.92
C THR A 348 -32.17 27.67 -42.62
N LYS A 349 -33.51 27.61 -42.63
CA LYS A 349 -34.33 27.70 -41.43
C LYS A 349 -33.96 26.55 -40.49
N LEU A 350 -33.01 26.79 -39.58
CA LEU A 350 -32.66 25.85 -38.53
C LEU A 350 -33.85 25.74 -37.58
N LYS A 351 -34.38 24.53 -37.39
CA LYS A 351 -35.22 24.24 -36.23
C LYS A 351 -34.31 24.26 -35.01
N ILE A 352 -34.24 25.41 -34.35
CA ILE A 352 -33.64 25.53 -33.02
C ILE A 352 -34.44 24.57 -32.13
N LYS A 353 -33.79 23.51 -31.67
CA LYS A 353 -34.35 22.65 -30.63
C LYS A 353 -34.34 23.52 -29.38
N LYS A 354 -35.50 24.06 -28.99
CA LYS A 354 -35.64 24.71 -27.68
C LYS A 354 -35.21 23.67 -26.64
N THR A 355 -34.11 23.91 -25.97
CA THR A 355 -33.88 23.36 -24.64
C THR A 355 -34.98 23.96 -23.78
N ASP A 356 -35.92 23.13 -23.34
CA ASP A 356 -36.88 23.52 -22.33
C ASP A 356 -36.09 23.76 -21.03
N GLU A 357 -35.56 24.98 -20.89
CA GLU A 357 -35.33 25.57 -19.58
C GLU A 357 -36.71 25.70 -18.97
N THR A 358 -37.02 24.77 -18.07
CA THR A 358 -38.09 24.94 -17.10
C THR A 358 -37.63 26.08 -16.18
N GLU A 359 -37.94 27.30 -16.60
CA GLU A 359 -38.20 28.39 -15.67
C GLU A 359 -39.28 27.88 -14.71
N GLY A 360 -38.86 27.55 -13.49
CA GLY A 360 -39.77 27.32 -12.38
C GLY A 360 -40.39 28.66 -12.00
N ASP A 361 -41.57 28.93 -12.57
CA ASP A 361 -42.55 29.83 -11.97
C ASP A 361 -43.26 29.10 -10.83
N GLU A 362 -43.26 29.76 -9.67
CA GLU A 362 -44.01 29.54 -8.40
C GLU A 362 -43.49 28.53 -7.37
#